data_AF-A0A541BVN6-F1
#
_entry.id   AF-A0A541BVN6-F1
#
_cell.length_a   1.000
_cell.length_b   1.000
_cell.length_c   1.000
_cell.angle_alpha   90.00
_cell.angle_beta   90.00
_cell.angle_gamma   90.00
#
_symmetry.space_group_name_H-M   'P 1'
#
loop_
_entity.id
_entity.type
_entity.pdbx_description
1 polymer ?
#
loop_
_entity_poly.entity_id
_entity_poly.type
_entity_poly.pdbx_seq_one_letter_code
_entity_poly.pdbx_strand_id
1 'polypeptide(L)'
;MAAEAQTRAAAAAGSGLLDRLREARPGSDVLMALGVGLLVVILVVPLPTLLLDFGLAVSITSSILVLMTAVLMHRPLDFTSFPTILLITTLMRLGLNIASTRLILSSGHEGPQAAGAVIAAFGGFLMAGDVVIGLIVFAILVLVNFVVITKGSGRIAEVAARFSLDAMPGKQMAIDADLSAGLIDEAGARARRKQLEEESAFFGAMDGAAKFVRGDAIAGLIITLINITGGLALGVGRQGMALGDAATTYTLLTIGDGLVSQIPALLVSTAAGIVVTKAGVDGSADKAVLRELAGSPKPLALASGAAAVLALMPGLPMLPFLLLAGAAGAGAW
;
A
#
# COMPACT_ATOMS: atom_id res chain seq x y z
N MET A 1 31.07 45.18 32.91
CA MET A 1 31.48 45.02 31.49
C MET A 1 32.08 43.64 31.17
N ALA A 2 32.87 42.98 32.03
CA ALA A 2 33.42 41.65 31.73
C ALA A 2 32.39 40.49 31.80
N ALA A 3 31.37 40.59 32.66
CA ALA A 3 30.37 39.52 32.85
C ALA A 3 29.38 39.40 31.68
N GLU A 4 28.99 40.51 31.04
CA GLU A 4 28.08 40.52 29.87
C GLU A 4 28.75 40.00 28.59
N ALA A 5 30.08 40.15 28.47
CA ALA A 5 30.84 39.62 27.35
C ALA A 5 30.92 38.08 27.37
N GLN A 6 31.04 37.49 28.56
CA GLN A 6 31.04 36.03 28.74
C GLN A 6 29.65 35.39 28.51
N THR A 7 28.56 36.07 28.89
CA THR A 7 27.20 35.57 28.64
C THR A 7 26.83 35.61 27.15
N ARG A 8 27.30 36.63 26.40
CA ARG A 8 27.10 36.70 24.94
C ARG A 8 27.93 35.68 24.17
N ALA A 9 29.14 35.35 24.63
CA ALA A 9 29.98 34.32 24.02
C ALA A 9 29.42 32.90 24.22
N ALA A 10 28.85 32.59 25.40
CA ALA A 10 28.22 31.30 25.67
C ALA A 10 26.90 31.11 24.89
N ALA A 11 26.13 32.18 24.68
CA ALA A 11 24.90 32.15 23.88
C ALA A 11 25.18 31.93 22.37
N ALA A 12 26.26 32.50 21.84
CA ALA A 12 26.69 32.32 20.45
C ALA A 12 27.26 30.92 20.15
N ALA A 13 27.85 30.25 21.15
CA ALA A 13 28.35 28.89 21.01
C ALA A 13 27.21 27.84 21.00
N GLY A 14 26.13 28.09 21.75
CA GLY A 14 24.94 27.23 21.78
C GLY A 14 24.09 27.30 20.51
N SER A 15 24.00 28.48 19.87
CA SER A 15 23.30 28.66 18.60
C SER A 15 24.07 28.04 17.42
N GLY A 16 25.40 28.15 17.42
CA GLY A 16 26.24 27.58 16.34
C GLY A 16 26.22 26.06 16.25
N LEU A 17 26.02 25.34 17.36
CA LEU A 17 25.88 23.88 17.35
C LEU A 17 24.52 23.44 16.83
N LEU A 18 23.45 24.15 17.21
CA LEU A 18 22.09 23.89 16.74
C LEU A 18 21.92 24.25 15.26
N ASP A 19 22.54 25.33 14.80
CA ASP A 19 22.54 25.71 13.38
C ASP A 19 23.38 24.75 12.52
N ARG A 20 24.52 24.24 13.04
CA ARG A 20 25.28 23.16 12.36
C ARG A 20 24.54 21.82 12.31
N LEU A 21 23.73 21.49 13.32
CA LEU A 21 22.84 20.33 13.29
C LEU A 21 21.65 20.54 12.33
N ARG A 22 21.25 21.79 12.08
CA ARG A 22 20.19 22.16 11.14
C ARG A 22 20.68 22.16 9.68
N GLU A 23 21.94 22.55 9.45
CA GLU A 23 22.65 22.44 8.17
C GLU A 23 23.11 21.00 7.86
N ALA A 24 23.32 20.16 8.88
CA ALA A 24 23.59 18.73 8.72
C ALA A 24 22.33 17.89 8.49
N ARG A 25 21.17 18.50 8.17
CA ARG A 25 20.03 17.74 7.65
C ARG A 25 20.43 17.23 6.26
N PRO A 26 20.63 15.91 6.07
CA PRO A 26 20.84 15.39 4.74
C PRO A 26 19.69 15.87 3.85
N GLY A 27 20.01 16.42 2.68
CA GLY A 27 18.99 16.79 1.70
C GLY A 27 18.06 15.60 1.44
N SER A 28 16.83 15.87 1.03
CA SER A 28 15.83 14.83 0.71
C SER A 28 16.41 13.73 -0.18
N ASP A 29 17.31 14.11 -1.08
CA ASP A 29 17.97 13.23 -2.05
C ASP A 29 18.95 12.26 -1.36
N VAL A 30 19.68 12.73 -0.34
CA VAL A 30 20.59 11.90 0.47
C VAL A 30 19.80 10.93 1.34
N LEU A 31 18.67 11.37 1.90
CA LEU A 31 17.80 10.49 2.69
C LEU A 31 17.18 9.40 1.82
N MET A 32 16.75 9.74 0.60
CA MET A 32 16.20 8.79 -0.36
C MET A 32 17.27 7.79 -0.84
N ALA A 33 18.48 8.27 -1.16
CA ALA A 33 19.60 7.41 -1.54
C ALA A 33 20.04 6.49 -0.40
N LEU A 34 20.10 6.98 0.84
CA LEU A 34 20.35 6.17 2.03
C LEU A 34 19.25 5.14 2.25
N GLY A 35 17.99 5.51 2.04
CA GLY A 35 16.86 4.59 2.13
C GLY A 35 16.99 3.43 1.15
N VAL A 36 17.22 3.73 -0.14
CA VAL A 36 17.44 2.70 -1.17
C VAL A 36 18.69 1.88 -0.89
N GLY A 37 19.80 2.51 -0.47
CA GLY A 37 21.02 1.82 -0.09
C GLY A 37 20.81 0.86 1.09
N LEU A 38 20.05 1.28 2.11
CA LEU A 38 19.68 0.44 3.24
C LEU A 38 18.87 -0.77 2.79
N LEU A 39 17.92 -0.61 1.86
CA LEU A 39 17.15 -1.73 1.30
C LEU A 39 18.05 -2.77 0.63
N VAL A 40 19.09 -2.33 -0.09
CA VAL A 40 20.07 -3.25 -0.69
C VAL A 40 20.90 -3.96 0.38
N VAL A 41 21.31 -3.25 1.43
CA VAL A 41 22.05 -3.85 2.55
C VAL A 41 21.22 -4.90 3.29
N ILE A 42 19.91 -4.69 3.46
CA ILE A 42 18.99 -5.64 4.10
C ILE A 42 18.97 -7.01 3.40
N LEU A 43 19.15 -7.03 2.07
CA LEU A 43 19.23 -8.27 1.28
C LEU A 43 20.46 -9.11 1.64
N VAL A 44 21.58 -8.47 1.97
CA VAL A 44 22.87 -9.14 2.18
C VAL A 44 23.10 -9.43 3.66
N VAL A 45 22.71 -8.51 4.55
CA VAL A 45 23.07 -8.54 5.97
C VAL A 45 21.96 -9.18 6.82
N PRO A 46 22.29 -10.08 7.76
CA PRO A 46 21.35 -10.60 8.74
C PRO A 46 20.76 -9.47 9.59
N LEU A 47 19.44 -9.27 9.48
CA LEU A 47 18.72 -8.31 10.31
C LEU A 47 18.37 -8.92 11.66
N PRO A 48 18.56 -8.19 12.77
CA PRO A 48 17.97 -8.55 14.05
C PRO A 48 16.45 -8.43 13.99
N THR A 49 15.74 -9.25 14.78
CA THR A 49 14.27 -9.30 14.83
C THR A 49 13.63 -7.94 15.13
N LEU A 50 14.26 -7.12 15.98
CA LEU A 50 13.79 -5.76 16.29
C LEU A 50 13.77 -4.83 15.06
N LEU A 51 14.80 -4.90 14.19
CA LEU A 51 14.84 -4.08 12.98
C LEU A 51 13.84 -4.59 11.94
N LEU A 52 13.63 -5.90 11.88
CA LEU A 52 12.59 -6.48 11.03
C LEU A 52 11.19 -5.99 11.48
N ASP A 53 10.86 -6.14 12.77
CA ASP A 53 9.57 -5.69 13.31
C ASP A 53 9.33 -4.19 13.06
N PHE A 54 10.37 -3.37 13.25
CA PHE A 54 10.31 -1.94 12.93
C PHE A 54 10.06 -1.70 11.43
N GLY A 55 10.78 -2.40 10.55
CA GLY A 55 10.60 -2.30 9.10
C GLY A 55 9.19 -2.72 8.64
N LEU A 56 8.66 -3.80 9.21
CA LEU A 56 7.29 -4.27 8.94
C LEU A 56 6.25 -3.24 9.41
N ALA A 57 6.45 -2.63 10.59
CA ALA A 57 5.59 -1.56 11.10
C ALA A 57 5.61 -0.31 10.20
N VAL A 58 6.80 0.09 9.73
CA VAL A 58 6.96 1.18 8.75
C VAL A 58 6.27 0.83 7.44
N SER A 59 6.35 -0.42 6.98
CA SER A 59 5.67 -0.88 5.76
C SER A 59 4.15 -0.75 5.87
N ILE A 60 3.55 -1.25 6.94
CA ILE A 60 2.10 -1.14 7.17
C ILE A 60 1.68 0.33 7.28
N THR A 61 2.38 1.12 8.09
CA THR A 61 2.04 2.53 8.34
C THR A 61 2.15 3.37 7.07
N SER A 62 3.21 3.17 6.28
CA SER A 62 3.40 3.85 5.00
C SER A 62 2.32 3.45 3.98
N SER A 63 1.94 2.18 3.90
CA SER A 63 0.85 1.72 3.04
C SER A 63 -0.51 2.33 3.43
N ILE A 64 -0.81 2.45 4.73
CA ILE A 64 -2.01 3.15 5.20
C ILE A 64 -1.97 4.62 4.81
N LEU A 65 -0.83 5.30 5.03
CA LEU A 65 -0.67 6.70 4.66
C LEU A 65 -0.86 6.91 3.15
N VAL A 66 -0.31 6.03 2.32
CA VAL A 66 -0.47 6.05 0.86
C VAL A 66 -1.94 5.89 0.47
N LEU A 67 -2.65 4.94 1.07
CA LEU A 67 -4.09 4.75 0.82
C LEU A 67 -4.90 5.97 1.25
N MET A 68 -4.66 6.52 2.44
CA MET A 68 -5.38 7.71 2.92
C MET A 68 -5.11 8.92 2.02
N THR A 69 -3.87 9.10 1.57
CA THR A 69 -3.53 10.17 0.63
C THR A 69 -4.26 9.99 -0.70
N ALA A 70 -4.34 8.77 -1.23
CA ALA A 70 -5.08 8.46 -2.45
C ALA A 70 -6.59 8.72 -2.32
N VAL A 71 -7.20 8.37 -1.19
CA VAL A 71 -8.64 8.60 -0.95
C VAL A 71 -8.97 10.09 -0.86
N LEU A 72 -8.11 10.86 -0.19
CA LEU A 72 -8.37 12.26 0.17
C LEU A 72 -7.87 13.28 -0.87
N MET A 73 -7.09 12.88 -1.88
CA MET A 73 -6.63 13.78 -2.94
C MET A 73 -7.80 14.38 -3.73
N HIS A 74 -7.63 15.55 -4.36
CA HIS A 74 -8.69 16.16 -5.20
C HIS A 74 -8.51 15.80 -6.68
N ARG A 75 -7.27 15.76 -7.15
CA ARG A 75 -6.88 15.36 -8.50
C ARG A 75 -5.77 14.32 -8.45
N PRO A 76 -5.66 13.41 -9.44
CA PRO A 76 -4.56 12.44 -9.50
C PRO A 76 -3.17 13.11 -9.48
N LEU A 77 -3.03 14.26 -10.15
CA LEU A 77 -1.79 15.04 -10.21
C LEU A 77 -1.43 15.74 -8.89
N ASP A 78 -2.33 15.79 -7.89
CA ASP A 78 -1.95 16.31 -6.56
C ASP A 78 -0.93 15.39 -5.87
N PHE A 79 -0.81 14.14 -6.34
CA PHE A 79 0.14 13.15 -5.84
C PHE A 79 1.10 12.67 -6.92
N THR A 80 1.79 13.61 -7.57
CA THR A 80 2.76 13.32 -8.65
C THR A 80 3.85 12.33 -8.24
N SER A 81 4.25 12.29 -6.95
CA SER A 81 5.26 11.35 -6.42
C SER A 81 4.74 9.94 -6.17
N PHE A 82 3.46 9.66 -6.42
CA PHE A 82 2.83 8.37 -6.15
C PHE A 82 3.53 7.18 -6.83
N PRO A 83 3.87 7.20 -8.14
CA PRO A 83 4.59 6.09 -8.79
C PRO A 83 5.92 5.77 -8.11
N THR A 84 6.66 6.80 -7.68
CA THR A 84 7.94 6.66 -7.01
C THR A 84 7.77 6.05 -5.62
N ILE A 85 6.76 6.48 -4.86
CA ILE A 85 6.44 5.90 -3.55
C ILE A 85 5.99 4.44 -3.70
N LEU A 86 5.20 4.12 -4.72
CA LEU A 86 4.84 2.73 -5.04
C LEU A 86 6.08 1.86 -5.25
N LEU A 87 7.06 2.35 -6.02
CA LEU A 87 8.29 1.62 -6.28
C LEU A 87 9.10 1.41 -5.00
N ILE A 88 9.34 2.47 -4.21
CA ILE A 88 10.13 2.39 -2.97
C ILE A 88 9.44 1.48 -1.94
N THR A 89 8.13 1.65 -1.72
CA THR A 89 7.38 0.81 -0.77
C THR A 89 7.37 -0.65 -1.20
N THR A 90 7.30 -0.93 -2.50
CA THR A 90 7.37 -2.29 -3.04
C THR A 90 8.76 -2.90 -2.86
N LEU A 91 9.83 -2.15 -3.15
CA LEU A 91 11.21 -2.61 -2.91
C LEU A 91 11.46 -2.86 -1.42
N MET A 92 10.92 -2.01 -0.55
CA MET A 92 10.99 -2.19 0.91
C MET A 92 10.31 -3.50 1.34
N ARG A 93 9.09 -3.76 0.86
CA ARG A 93 8.39 -5.02 1.14
C ARG A 93 9.19 -6.22 0.67
N LEU A 94 9.71 -6.20 -0.55
CA LEU A 94 10.49 -7.30 -1.10
C LEU A 94 11.77 -7.55 -0.27
N GLY A 95 12.48 -6.50 0.13
CA GLY A 95 13.65 -6.60 1.00
C GLY A 95 13.32 -7.18 2.38
N LEU A 96 12.22 -6.73 2.99
CA LEU A 96 11.75 -7.24 4.28
C LEU A 96 11.31 -8.71 4.19
N ASN A 97 10.61 -9.11 3.11
CA ASN A 97 10.23 -10.51 2.84
C ASN A 97 11.44 -11.43 2.73
N ILE A 98 12.51 -10.97 2.08
CA ILE A 98 13.74 -11.76 1.95
C ILE A 98 14.44 -11.87 3.32
N ALA A 99 14.46 -10.78 4.09
CA ALA A 99 15.05 -10.77 5.42
C ALA A 99 14.28 -11.65 6.43
N SER A 100 12.94 -11.61 6.41
CA SER A 100 12.08 -12.44 7.23
C SER A 100 12.20 -13.91 6.85
N THR A 101 12.15 -14.24 5.56
CA THR A 101 12.38 -15.60 5.04
C THR A 101 13.68 -16.20 5.56
N ARG A 102 14.78 -15.44 5.51
CA ARG A 102 16.05 -15.90 6.06
C ARG A 102 15.95 -16.21 7.55
N LEU A 103 15.32 -15.35 8.35
CA LEU A 103 15.12 -15.57 9.79
C LEU A 103 14.22 -16.77 10.08
N ILE A 104 13.14 -16.94 9.30
CA ILE A 104 12.24 -18.10 9.40
C ILE A 104 13.02 -19.38 9.14
N LEU A 105 13.82 -19.45 8.08
CA LEU A 105 14.58 -20.65 7.73
C LEU A 105 15.80 -20.90 8.64
N SER A 106 16.44 -19.85 9.17
CA SER A 106 17.62 -20.00 10.04
C SER A 106 17.25 -20.30 11.48
N SER A 107 16.23 -19.61 12.01
CA SER A 107 15.92 -19.59 13.42
C SER A 107 14.55 -20.17 13.73
N GLY A 108 13.75 -20.59 12.74
CA GLY A 108 12.38 -21.10 12.93
C GLY A 108 12.25 -22.25 13.95
N HIS A 109 13.26 -23.11 14.10
CA HIS A 109 13.28 -24.13 15.16
C HIS A 109 13.26 -23.62 16.61
N GLU A 110 13.63 -22.36 16.85
CA GLU A 110 13.62 -21.76 18.19
C GLU A 110 12.19 -21.43 18.66
N GLY A 111 11.20 -21.54 17.76
CA GLY A 111 9.78 -21.44 18.06
C GLY A 111 9.07 -20.26 17.40
N PRO A 112 7.82 -19.96 17.81
CA PRO A 112 6.96 -18.99 17.14
C PRO A 112 7.47 -17.54 17.15
N GLN A 113 8.39 -17.18 18.05
CA GLN A 113 8.94 -15.81 18.15
C GLN A 113 10.25 -15.62 17.35
N ALA A 114 10.76 -16.67 16.71
CA ALA A 114 12.06 -16.65 16.04
C ALA A 114 12.15 -15.65 14.87
N ALA A 115 11.02 -15.34 14.22
CA ALA A 115 10.98 -14.43 13.08
C ALA A 115 10.53 -13.00 13.44
N GLY A 116 10.42 -12.66 14.73
CA GLY A 116 9.94 -11.35 15.18
C GLY A 116 8.53 -11.40 15.77
N ALA A 117 8.22 -10.41 16.60
CA ALA A 117 6.97 -10.35 17.35
C ALA A 117 5.78 -10.03 16.44
N VAL A 118 5.98 -9.23 15.39
CA VAL A 118 4.92 -8.87 14.46
C VAL A 118 4.46 -10.11 13.69
N ILE A 119 5.40 -10.87 13.11
CA ILE A 119 5.09 -12.10 12.37
C ILE A 119 4.38 -13.12 13.27
N ALA A 120 4.88 -13.32 14.49
CA ALA A 120 4.27 -14.23 15.46
C ALA A 120 2.82 -13.85 15.79
N ALA A 121 2.56 -12.55 16.00
CA ALA A 121 1.23 -12.05 16.34
C ALA A 121 0.23 -12.24 15.20
N PHE A 122 0.62 -11.92 13.96
CA PHE A 122 -0.25 -12.11 12.79
C PHE A 122 -0.50 -13.60 12.49
N GLY A 123 0.53 -14.44 12.61
CA GLY A 123 0.38 -15.89 12.42
C GLY A 123 -0.56 -16.51 13.45
N GLY A 124 -0.39 -16.16 14.73
CA GLY A 124 -1.25 -16.62 15.81
C GLY A 124 -2.71 -16.15 15.67
N PHE A 125 -2.92 -14.90 15.24
CA PHE A 125 -4.26 -14.35 15.03
C PHE A 125 -5.05 -15.12 13.98
N LEU A 126 -4.44 -15.49 12.85
CA LEU A 126 -5.14 -16.21 11.78
C LEU A 126 -5.36 -17.69 12.09
N MET A 127 -4.40 -18.32 12.77
CA MET A 127 -4.51 -19.74 13.09
C MET A 127 -5.62 -20.02 14.11
N ALA A 128 -5.92 -19.08 15.02
CA ALA A 128 -6.95 -19.26 16.05
C ALA A 128 -6.82 -20.59 16.84
N GLY A 129 -5.59 -21.11 16.96
CA GLY A 129 -5.29 -22.39 17.62
C GLY A 129 -5.28 -23.62 16.71
N ASP A 130 -5.66 -23.52 15.44
CA ASP A 130 -5.68 -24.62 14.47
C ASP A 130 -4.88 -24.28 13.20
N VAL A 131 -3.79 -25.04 12.99
CA VAL A 131 -2.86 -24.84 11.86
C VAL A 131 -3.55 -25.09 10.51
N VAL A 132 -4.47 -26.06 10.43
CA VAL A 132 -5.16 -26.44 9.20
C VAL A 132 -6.15 -25.35 8.80
N ILE A 133 -6.95 -24.86 9.76
CA ILE A 133 -7.86 -23.74 9.51
C ILE A 133 -7.06 -22.51 9.08
N GLY A 134 -5.98 -22.19 9.80
CA GLY A 134 -5.09 -21.09 9.45
C GLY A 134 -4.57 -21.19 8.02
N LEU A 135 -4.10 -22.38 7.61
CA LEU A 135 -3.59 -22.62 6.25
C LEU A 135 -4.67 -22.44 5.17
N ILE A 136 -5.89 -22.92 5.40
CA ILE A 136 -7.01 -22.77 4.46
C ILE A 136 -7.38 -21.29 4.30
N VAL A 137 -7.57 -20.58 5.42
CA VAL A 137 -7.91 -19.16 5.39
C VAL A 137 -6.80 -18.35 4.73
N PHE A 138 -5.55 -18.65 5.04
CA PHE A 138 -4.39 -17.99 4.43
C PHE A 138 -4.32 -18.24 2.92
N ALA A 139 -4.55 -19.48 2.46
CA ALA A 139 -4.59 -19.79 1.03
C ALA A 139 -5.68 -19.00 0.29
N ILE A 140 -6.85 -18.83 0.90
CA ILE A 140 -7.93 -17.99 0.36
C ILE A 140 -7.49 -16.53 0.28
N LEU A 141 -6.87 -15.98 1.34
CA LEU A 141 -6.40 -14.60 1.38
C LEU A 141 -5.33 -14.33 0.30
N VAL A 142 -4.34 -15.22 0.17
CA VAL A 142 -3.32 -15.16 -0.88
C VAL A 142 -3.97 -15.19 -2.28
N LEU A 143 -4.93 -16.09 -2.48
CA LEU A 143 -5.62 -16.24 -3.76
C LEU A 143 -6.42 -14.98 -4.13
N VAL A 144 -7.19 -14.42 -3.19
CA VAL A 144 -7.96 -13.18 -3.39
C VAL A 144 -7.00 -12.01 -3.65
N ASN A 145 -5.94 -11.88 -2.85
CA ASN A 145 -4.94 -10.82 -3.03
C ASN A 145 -4.30 -10.86 -4.42
N PHE A 146 -3.89 -12.04 -4.89
CA PHE A 146 -3.20 -12.16 -6.17
C PHE A 146 -4.17 -12.08 -7.37
N VAL A 147 -5.22 -12.91 -7.37
CA VAL A 147 -6.10 -13.09 -8.53
C VAL A 147 -7.06 -11.93 -8.70
N VAL A 148 -7.62 -11.41 -7.60
CA VAL A 148 -8.65 -10.37 -7.65
C VAL A 148 -7.99 -8.99 -7.56
N ILE A 149 -7.22 -8.74 -6.49
CA ILE A 149 -6.76 -7.40 -6.18
C ILE A 149 -5.56 -7.01 -7.05
N THR A 150 -4.47 -7.77 -7.01
CA THR A 150 -3.24 -7.40 -7.72
C THR A 150 -3.41 -7.47 -9.24
N LYS A 151 -3.94 -8.57 -9.77
CA LYS A 151 -4.23 -8.67 -11.21
C LYS A 151 -5.32 -7.70 -11.66
N GLY A 152 -6.35 -7.48 -10.85
CA GLY A 152 -7.43 -6.53 -11.16
C GLY A 152 -6.91 -5.09 -11.22
N SER A 153 -6.25 -4.63 -10.17
CA SER A 153 -5.66 -3.30 -10.10
C SER A 153 -4.61 -3.08 -11.18
N GLY A 154 -3.78 -4.08 -11.48
CA GLY A 154 -2.78 -3.99 -12.55
C GLY A 154 -3.41 -3.77 -13.92
N ARG A 155 -4.49 -4.50 -14.23
CA ARG A 155 -5.24 -4.30 -15.49
C ARG A 155 -5.90 -2.93 -15.56
N ILE A 156 -6.51 -2.48 -14.46
CA ILE A 156 -7.13 -1.15 -14.40
C ILE A 156 -6.07 -0.07 -14.64
N ALA A 157 -4.92 -0.16 -13.97
CA ALA A 157 -3.79 0.74 -14.14
C ALA A 157 -3.25 0.76 -15.57
N GLU A 158 -3.00 -0.40 -16.16
CA GLU A 158 -2.47 -0.55 -17.53
C GLU A 158 -3.44 0.05 -18.56
N VAL A 159 -4.72 -0.32 -18.49
CA VAL A 159 -5.72 0.09 -19.47
C VAL A 159 -6.00 1.59 -19.37
N ALA A 160 -6.17 2.11 -18.16
CA ALA A 160 -6.43 3.54 -17.97
C ALA A 160 -5.22 4.41 -18.31
N ALA A 161 -4.00 3.99 -17.92
CA ALA A 161 -2.79 4.70 -18.32
C ALA A 161 -2.66 4.74 -19.85
N ARG A 162 -2.90 3.60 -20.51
CA ARG A 162 -2.86 3.53 -21.97
C ARG A 162 -3.89 4.44 -22.63
N PHE A 163 -5.16 4.40 -22.20
CA PHE A 163 -6.18 5.28 -22.76
C PHE A 163 -5.91 6.76 -22.50
N SER A 164 -5.41 7.12 -21.31
CA SER A 164 -5.00 8.49 -21.02
C SER A 164 -3.84 8.94 -21.91
N LEU A 165 -2.86 8.07 -22.16
CA LEU A 165 -1.72 8.34 -23.05
C LEU A 165 -2.15 8.44 -24.52
N ASP A 166 -3.02 7.55 -24.99
CA ASP A 166 -3.56 7.57 -26.35
C ASP A 166 -4.39 8.84 -26.64
N ALA A 167 -4.98 9.45 -25.60
CA ALA A 167 -5.71 10.72 -25.70
C ALA A 167 -4.81 11.98 -25.75
N MET A 168 -3.50 11.86 -25.49
CA MET A 168 -2.59 13.01 -25.40
C MET A 168 -2.48 13.82 -26.70
N PRO A 169 -2.35 13.22 -27.91
CA PRO A 169 -2.31 13.98 -29.15
C PRO A 169 -3.59 14.79 -29.37
N GLY A 170 -4.76 14.21 -29.03
CA GLY A 170 -6.05 14.92 -29.12
C GLY A 170 -6.11 16.13 -28.19
N LYS A 171 -5.62 15.99 -26.94
CA LYS A 171 -5.50 17.11 -26.00
C LYS A 171 -4.50 18.17 -26.47
N GLN A 172 -3.38 17.79 -27.09
CA GLN A 172 -2.41 18.74 -27.68
C GLN A 172 -3.05 19.53 -28.83
N MET A 173 -3.71 18.83 -29.76
CA MET A 173 -4.41 19.46 -30.88
C MET A 173 -5.51 20.41 -30.42
N ALA A 174 -6.22 20.08 -29.33
CA ALA A 174 -7.22 20.98 -28.74
C ALA A 174 -6.58 22.26 -28.18
N ILE A 175 -5.41 22.18 -27.54
CA ILE A 175 -4.67 23.37 -27.08
C ILE A 175 -4.25 24.24 -28.26
N ASP A 176 -3.75 23.62 -29.34
CA ASP A 176 -3.32 24.34 -30.54
C ASP A 176 -4.50 24.99 -31.28
N ALA A 177 -5.65 24.32 -31.32
CA ALA A 177 -6.89 24.85 -31.86
C ALA A 177 -7.41 26.03 -31.02
N ASP A 178 -7.42 25.92 -29.69
CA ASP A 178 -7.82 27.00 -28.78
C ASP A 178 -6.91 28.24 -28.94
N LEU A 179 -5.60 28.04 -29.07
CA LEU A 179 -4.63 29.11 -29.29
C LEU A 179 -4.83 29.77 -30.66
N SER A 180 -5.04 28.98 -31.70
CA SER A 180 -5.28 29.48 -33.06
C SER A 180 -6.62 30.23 -33.18
N ALA A 181 -7.62 29.82 -32.39
CA ALA A 181 -8.93 30.48 -32.29
C ALA A 181 -8.92 31.72 -31.38
N GLY A 182 -7.80 32.02 -30.70
CA GLY A 182 -7.69 33.15 -29.77
C GLY A 182 -8.46 32.99 -28.45
N LEU A 183 -8.87 31.76 -28.11
CA LEU A 183 -9.54 31.44 -26.83
C LEU A 183 -8.56 31.45 -25.65
N ILE A 184 -7.28 31.20 -25.93
CA ILE A 184 -6.18 31.24 -24.96
C ILE A 184 -4.99 32.02 -25.54
N ASP A 185 -4.16 32.57 -24.65
CA ASP A 185 -2.90 33.23 -25.00
C ASP A 185 -1.71 32.25 -24.97
N GLU A 186 -0.53 32.70 -25.39
CA GLU A 186 0.68 31.88 -25.43
C GLU A 186 1.11 31.38 -24.04
N ALA A 187 0.89 32.21 -23.00
CA ALA A 187 1.14 31.83 -21.62
C ALA A 187 0.21 30.70 -21.14
N GLY A 188 -1.08 30.81 -21.43
CA GLY A 188 -2.08 29.79 -21.14
C GLY A 188 -1.83 28.48 -21.91
N ALA A 189 -1.47 28.57 -23.18
CA ALA A 189 -1.08 27.41 -23.99
C ALA A 189 0.15 26.71 -23.41
N ARG A 190 1.18 27.45 -23.01
CA ARG A 190 2.38 26.91 -22.36
C ARG A 190 2.05 26.22 -21.03
N ALA A 191 1.19 26.81 -20.20
CA ALA A 191 0.77 26.22 -18.93
C ALA A 191 0.01 24.89 -19.14
N ARG A 192 -0.94 24.86 -20.09
CA ARG A 192 -1.70 23.64 -20.42
C ARG A 192 -0.81 22.54 -21.01
N ARG A 193 0.14 22.88 -21.89
CA ARG A 193 1.12 21.92 -22.42
C ARG A 193 2.00 21.33 -21.31
N LYS A 194 2.44 22.13 -20.35
CA LYS A 194 3.20 21.65 -19.18
C LYS A 194 2.37 20.67 -18.34
N GLN A 195 1.10 21.01 -18.06
CA GLN A 195 0.21 20.11 -17.33
C GLN A 195 0.01 18.78 -18.08
N LEU A 196 -0.09 18.83 -19.41
CA LEU A 196 -0.22 17.64 -20.23
C LEU A 196 1.05 16.77 -20.22
N GLU A 197 2.23 17.40 -20.19
CA GLU A 197 3.51 16.72 -20.03
C GLU A 197 3.60 16.02 -18.67
N GLU A 198 3.20 16.69 -17.59
CA GLU A 198 3.12 16.11 -16.25
C GLU A 198 2.14 14.92 -16.19
N GLU A 199 0.99 15.03 -16.87
CA GLU A 199 -0.01 13.96 -16.99
C GLU A 199 0.57 12.74 -17.74
N SER A 200 1.26 12.97 -18.86
CA SER A 200 1.92 11.93 -19.63
C SER A 200 3.01 11.21 -18.84
N ALA A 201 3.89 11.97 -18.17
CA ALA A 201 4.94 11.42 -17.33
C ALA A 201 4.37 10.61 -16.16
N PHE A 202 3.30 11.09 -15.53
CA PHE A 202 2.62 10.40 -14.43
C PHE A 202 2.04 9.05 -14.87
N PHE A 203 1.23 9.02 -15.93
CA PHE A 203 0.61 7.77 -16.39
C PHE A 203 1.64 6.78 -16.96
N GLY A 204 2.70 7.27 -17.62
CA GLY A 204 3.82 6.43 -18.06
C GLY A 204 4.56 5.79 -16.89
N ALA A 205 4.86 6.55 -15.83
CA ALA A 205 5.49 6.02 -14.62
C ALA A 205 4.57 5.07 -13.85
N MET A 206 3.26 5.34 -13.81
CA MET A 206 2.25 4.50 -13.18
C MET A 206 2.14 3.11 -13.81
N ASP A 207 2.13 3.03 -15.15
CA ASP A 207 2.10 1.74 -15.85
C ASP A 207 3.33 0.87 -15.50
N GLY A 208 4.52 1.49 -15.42
CA GLY A 208 5.73 0.82 -14.95
C GLY A 208 5.66 0.36 -13.49
N ALA A 209 5.25 1.24 -12.58
CA ALA A 209 5.13 0.94 -11.16
C ALA A 209 4.11 -0.17 -10.87
N ALA A 210 2.97 -0.19 -11.58
CA ALA A 210 1.95 -1.24 -11.44
C ALA A 210 2.47 -2.64 -11.82
N LYS A 211 3.33 -2.73 -12.84
CA LYS A 211 4.00 -4.00 -13.22
C LYS A 211 4.95 -4.50 -12.13
N PHE A 212 5.64 -3.60 -11.43
CA PHE A 212 6.48 -3.95 -10.27
C PHE A 212 5.66 -4.51 -9.11
N VAL A 213 4.53 -3.90 -8.76
CA VAL A 213 3.62 -4.40 -7.71
C VAL A 213 3.11 -5.81 -8.05
N ARG A 214 2.78 -6.06 -9.32
CA ARG A 214 2.41 -7.41 -9.79
C ARG A 214 3.55 -8.41 -9.63
N GLY A 215 4.78 -8.02 -9.94
CA GLY A 215 5.97 -8.86 -9.75
C GLY A 215 6.20 -9.22 -8.28
N ASP A 216 6.06 -8.25 -7.37
CA ASP A 216 6.17 -8.43 -5.92
C ASP A 216 5.15 -9.45 -5.38
N ALA A 217 3.89 -9.39 -5.83
CA ALA A 217 2.88 -10.36 -5.41
C ALA A 217 3.20 -11.81 -5.86
N ILE A 218 3.78 -11.97 -7.06
CA ILE A 218 4.25 -13.29 -7.53
C ILE A 218 5.41 -13.77 -6.66
N ALA A 219 6.36 -12.88 -6.37
CA ALA A 219 7.50 -13.20 -5.50
C ALA A 219 7.03 -13.62 -4.10
N GLY A 220 6.05 -12.92 -3.51
CA GLY A 220 5.47 -13.28 -2.21
C GLY A 220 4.85 -14.68 -2.18
N LEU A 221 4.16 -15.09 -3.26
CA LEU A 221 3.61 -16.45 -3.38
C LEU A 221 4.73 -17.51 -3.44
N ILE A 222 5.79 -17.24 -4.21
CA ILE A 222 6.94 -18.13 -4.32
C ILE A 222 7.66 -18.24 -2.97
N ILE A 223 7.87 -17.11 -2.29
CA ILE A 223 8.51 -17.06 -0.96
C ILE A 223 7.70 -17.85 0.06
N THR A 224 6.38 -17.71 0.06
CA THR A 224 5.48 -18.50 0.91
C THR A 224 5.69 -20.00 0.69
N LEU A 225 5.76 -20.44 -0.57
CA LEU A 225 5.99 -21.85 -0.89
C LEU A 225 7.38 -22.31 -0.40
N ILE A 226 8.41 -21.48 -0.59
CA ILE A 226 9.78 -21.75 -0.12
C ILE A 226 9.82 -21.84 1.40
N ASN A 227 9.13 -20.97 2.13
CA ASN A 227 9.13 -20.97 3.59
C ASN A 227 8.48 -22.23 4.17
N ILE A 228 7.35 -22.68 3.61
CA ILE A 228 6.70 -23.92 4.06
C ILE A 228 7.59 -25.13 3.71
N THR A 229 7.98 -25.27 2.44
CA THR A 229 8.70 -26.47 1.95
C THR A 229 10.14 -26.54 2.46
N GLY A 230 10.88 -25.44 2.36
CA GLY A 230 12.24 -25.31 2.85
C GLY A 230 12.31 -25.35 4.37
N GLY A 231 11.36 -24.73 5.06
CA GLY A 231 11.28 -24.77 6.51
C GLY A 231 11.05 -26.19 7.05
N LEU A 232 10.10 -26.92 6.46
CA LEU A 232 9.87 -28.35 6.76
C LEU A 232 11.12 -29.20 6.51
N ALA A 233 11.77 -29.02 5.35
CA ALA A 233 12.96 -29.78 4.98
C ALA A 233 14.15 -29.53 5.93
N LEU A 234 14.37 -28.27 6.32
CA LEU A 234 15.43 -27.89 7.27
C LEU A 234 15.09 -28.31 8.70
N GLY A 235 13.84 -28.11 9.14
CA GLY A 235 13.36 -28.46 10.47
C GLY A 235 13.51 -29.96 10.77
N VAL A 236 13.04 -30.80 9.84
CA VAL A 236 13.13 -32.27 10.01
C VAL A 236 14.52 -32.78 9.68
N GLY A 237 15.13 -32.30 8.59
CA GLY A 237 16.37 -32.86 8.05
C GLY A 237 17.64 -32.41 8.78
N ARG A 238 17.70 -31.18 9.29
CA ARG A 238 18.90 -30.62 9.94
C ARG A 238 18.74 -30.31 11.42
N GLN A 239 17.56 -29.87 11.84
CA GLN A 239 17.31 -29.42 13.21
C GLN A 239 16.69 -30.50 14.10
N GLY A 240 16.41 -31.70 13.56
CA GLY A 240 15.92 -32.85 14.32
C GLY A 240 14.52 -32.69 14.91
N MET A 241 13.72 -31.75 14.38
CA MET A 241 12.35 -31.53 14.84
C MET A 241 11.44 -32.68 14.40
N ALA A 242 10.45 -33.01 15.24
CA ALA A 242 9.37 -33.90 14.82
C ALA A 242 8.58 -33.25 13.68
N LEU A 243 8.10 -34.05 12.72
CA LEU A 243 7.40 -33.55 11.53
C LEU A 243 6.20 -32.66 11.88
N GLY A 244 5.44 -33.01 12.92
CA GLY A 244 4.29 -32.23 13.38
C GLY A 244 4.68 -30.86 13.96
N ASP A 245 5.75 -30.81 14.76
CA ASP A 245 6.23 -29.57 15.37
C ASP A 245 6.85 -28.63 14.34
N ALA A 246 7.61 -29.20 13.40
CA ALA A 246 8.15 -28.47 12.25
C ALA A 246 7.01 -27.91 11.39
N ALA A 247 6.01 -28.74 11.05
CA ALA A 247 4.86 -28.29 10.27
C ALA A 247 4.10 -27.16 10.97
N THR A 248 3.86 -27.28 12.27
CA THR A 248 3.16 -26.26 13.06
C THR A 248 3.94 -24.95 13.07
N THR A 249 5.23 -25.00 13.43
CA THR A 249 6.05 -23.80 13.63
C THR A 249 6.33 -23.08 12.32
N TYR A 250 6.81 -23.79 11.30
CA TYR A 250 7.13 -23.17 10.01
C TYR A 250 5.88 -22.72 9.25
N THR A 251 4.74 -23.42 9.39
CA THR A 251 3.47 -22.92 8.82
C THR A 251 3.00 -21.67 9.55
N LEU A 252 3.09 -21.60 10.87
CA LEU A 252 2.73 -20.42 11.64
C LEU A 252 3.55 -19.20 11.24
N LEU A 253 4.87 -19.35 11.21
CA LEU A 253 5.77 -18.28 10.82
C LEU A 253 5.55 -17.84 9.36
N THR A 254 5.31 -18.79 8.45
CA THR A 254 5.06 -18.47 7.05
C THR A 254 3.73 -17.75 6.84
N ILE A 255 2.67 -18.20 7.52
CA ILE A 255 1.36 -17.53 7.45
C ILE A 255 1.47 -16.11 8.03
N GLY A 256 2.14 -15.96 9.17
CA GLY A 256 2.38 -14.65 9.76
C GLY A 256 3.12 -13.71 8.82
N ASP A 257 4.23 -14.17 8.24
CA ASP A 257 5.04 -13.43 7.27
C ASP A 257 4.21 -13.02 6.04
N GLY A 258 3.49 -13.98 5.46
CA GLY A 258 2.64 -13.76 4.31
C GLY A 258 1.54 -12.73 4.58
N LEU A 259 0.91 -12.76 5.76
CA LEU A 259 -0.13 -11.79 6.14
C LEU A 259 0.44 -10.38 6.32
N VAL A 260 1.56 -10.26 7.03
CA VAL A 260 2.21 -8.97 7.29
C VAL A 260 2.63 -8.31 5.97
N SER A 261 3.01 -9.10 4.97
CA SER A 261 3.37 -8.58 3.65
C SER A 261 2.18 -8.33 2.73
N GLN A 262 1.07 -9.08 2.90
CA GLN A 262 -0.14 -8.91 2.09
C GLN A 262 -0.94 -7.65 2.44
N ILE A 263 -1.02 -7.28 3.72
CA ILE A 263 -1.80 -6.10 4.14
C ILE A 263 -1.26 -4.83 3.45
N PRO A 264 0.05 -4.50 3.53
CA PRO A 264 0.65 -3.38 2.81
C PRO A 264 0.40 -3.44 1.30
N ALA A 265 0.52 -4.62 0.68
CA ALA A 265 0.33 -4.81 -0.76
C ALA A 265 -1.12 -4.57 -1.21
N LEU A 266 -2.10 -5.01 -0.40
CA LEU A 266 -3.51 -4.78 -0.62
C LEU A 266 -3.85 -3.29 -0.54
N LEU A 267 -3.38 -2.60 0.51
CA LEU A 267 -3.61 -1.18 0.71
C LEU A 267 -3.03 -0.35 -0.43
N VAL A 268 -1.81 -0.67 -0.85
CA VAL A 268 -1.11 0.02 -1.94
C VAL A 268 -1.76 -0.26 -3.31
N SER A 269 -2.16 -1.50 -3.58
CA SER A 269 -2.88 -1.85 -4.81
C SER A 269 -4.24 -1.14 -4.88
N THR A 270 -4.95 -1.07 -3.76
CA THR A 270 -6.23 -0.34 -3.67
C THR A 270 -6.02 1.15 -3.91
N ALA A 271 -4.97 1.74 -3.31
CA ALA A 271 -4.60 3.13 -3.56
C ALA A 271 -4.31 3.39 -5.04
N ALA A 272 -3.58 2.48 -5.70
CA ALA A 272 -3.28 2.60 -7.13
C ALA A 272 -4.54 2.53 -7.99
N GLY A 273 -5.46 1.61 -7.67
CA GLY A 273 -6.77 1.55 -8.28
C GLY A 273 -7.53 2.86 -8.17
N ILE A 274 -7.61 3.45 -6.97
CA ILE A 274 -8.31 4.72 -6.71
C ILE A 274 -7.68 5.88 -7.49
N VAL A 275 -6.36 6.02 -7.45
CA VAL A 275 -5.64 7.11 -8.13
C VAL A 275 -5.89 7.07 -9.65
N VAL A 276 -5.89 5.87 -10.22
CA VAL A 276 -6.11 5.67 -11.66
C VAL A 276 -7.56 5.88 -12.06
N THR A 277 -8.53 5.33 -11.31
CA THR A 277 -9.96 5.48 -11.65
C THR A 277 -10.47 6.91 -11.43
N LYS A 278 -9.75 7.72 -10.67
CA LYS A 278 -10.00 9.15 -10.48
C LYS A 278 -9.59 10.01 -11.68
N ALA A 279 -8.88 9.47 -12.66
CA ALA A 279 -8.50 10.19 -13.88
C ALA A 279 -9.74 10.71 -14.63
N GLY A 280 -10.04 12.00 -14.48
CA GLY A 280 -11.16 12.67 -15.14
C GLY A 280 -12.31 13.13 -14.23
N VAL A 281 -12.25 12.88 -12.92
CA VAL A 281 -13.27 13.34 -11.95
C VAL A 281 -12.64 14.30 -10.94
N ASP A 282 -13.15 15.54 -10.90
CA ASP A 282 -12.74 16.55 -9.93
C ASP A 282 -13.46 16.37 -8.58
N GLY A 283 -12.69 16.30 -7.48
CA GLY A 283 -13.20 16.21 -6.11
C GLY A 283 -12.71 14.98 -5.35
N SER A 284 -12.79 14.99 -4.02
CA SER A 284 -12.31 13.88 -3.18
C SER A 284 -13.20 12.64 -3.32
N ALA A 285 -12.61 11.44 -3.29
CA ALA A 285 -13.31 10.20 -3.65
C ALA A 285 -14.44 9.86 -2.66
N ASP A 286 -14.22 10.16 -1.38
CA ASP A 286 -15.20 10.07 -0.31
C ASP A 286 -16.46 10.91 -0.63
N LYS A 287 -16.28 12.15 -1.08
CA LYS A 287 -17.39 13.05 -1.39
C LYS A 287 -18.10 12.68 -2.70
N ALA A 288 -17.37 12.20 -3.69
CA ALA A 288 -17.93 11.78 -4.98
C ALA A 288 -18.88 10.59 -4.80
N VAL A 289 -18.40 9.53 -4.14
CA VAL A 289 -19.21 8.33 -3.87
C VAL A 289 -20.42 8.67 -3.01
N LEU A 290 -20.24 9.46 -1.95
CA LEU A 290 -21.36 9.85 -1.10
C LEU A 290 -22.38 10.69 -1.87
N ARG A 291 -21.94 11.62 -2.72
CA ARG A 291 -22.84 12.45 -3.54
C ARG A 291 -23.59 11.63 -4.59
N GLU A 292 -22.96 10.65 -5.23
CA GLU A 292 -23.60 9.81 -6.25
C GLU A 292 -24.62 8.84 -5.64
N LEU A 293 -24.26 8.21 -4.51
CA LEU A 293 -25.14 7.28 -3.80
C LEU A 293 -26.27 8.01 -3.06
N ALA A 294 -25.97 9.09 -2.33
CA ALA A 294 -26.95 9.86 -1.56
C ALA A 294 -27.78 10.82 -2.44
N GLY A 295 -27.25 11.26 -3.59
CA GLY A 295 -27.94 12.19 -4.48
C GLY A 295 -29.02 11.56 -5.35
N SER A 296 -29.20 10.24 -5.29
CA SER A 296 -30.13 9.49 -6.13
C SER A 296 -31.22 8.83 -5.28
N PRO A 297 -32.34 9.51 -4.99
CA PRO A 297 -33.38 9.00 -4.10
C PRO A 297 -34.07 7.74 -4.64
N LYS A 298 -34.15 7.57 -5.97
CA LYS A 298 -34.76 6.38 -6.60
C LYS A 298 -33.98 5.08 -6.29
N PRO A 299 -32.67 4.96 -6.57
CA PRO A 299 -31.86 3.82 -6.14
C PRO A 299 -31.95 3.52 -4.65
N LEU A 300 -31.92 4.55 -3.79
CA LEU A 300 -32.00 4.38 -2.34
C LEU A 300 -33.35 3.83 -1.88
N ALA A 301 -34.46 4.32 -2.45
CA ALA A 301 -35.79 3.79 -2.18
C ALA A 301 -35.93 2.32 -2.62
N LEU A 302 -35.37 1.96 -3.78
CA LEU A 302 -35.36 0.57 -4.26
C LEU A 302 -34.51 -0.34 -3.35
N ALA A 303 -33.34 0.13 -2.91
CA ALA A 303 -32.48 -0.59 -1.98
C ALA A 303 -33.16 -0.76 -0.60
N SER A 304 -33.85 0.27 -0.12
CA SER A 304 -34.64 0.22 1.12
C SER A 304 -35.74 -0.84 1.04
N GLY A 305 -36.52 -0.84 -0.04
CA GLY A 305 -37.57 -1.84 -0.27
C GLY A 305 -37.01 -3.26 -0.37
N ALA A 306 -35.91 -3.46 -1.10
CA ALA A 306 -35.25 -4.77 -1.20
C ALA A 306 -34.73 -5.26 0.16
N ALA A 307 -34.09 -4.39 0.95
CA ALA A 307 -33.62 -4.72 2.29
C ALA A 307 -34.79 -5.05 3.24
N ALA A 308 -35.92 -4.34 3.14
CA ALA A 308 -37.12 -4.65 3.92
C ALA A 308 -37.71 -6.02 3.57
N VAL A 309 -37.75 -6.39 2.28
CA VAL A 309 -38.20 -7.72 1.84
C VAL A 309 -37.26 -8.81 2.36
N LEU A 310 -35.95 -8.61 2.28
CA LEU A 310 -34.96 -9.56 2.81
C LEU A 310 -35.07 -9.71 4.33
N ALA A 311 -35.40 -8.64 5.06
CA ALA A 311 -35.61 -8.70 6.50
C ALA A 311 -36.77 -9.61 6.91
N LEU A 312 -37.79 -9.76 6.05
CA LEU A 312 -38.95 -10.62 6.28
C LEU A 312 -38.70 -12.09 5.88
N MET A 313 -37.57 -12.39 5.25
CA MET A 313 -37.26 -13.75 4.79
C MET A 313 -36.79 -14.63 5.96
N PRO A 314 -37.42 -15.79 6.21
CA PRO A 314 -37.05 -16.65 7.32
C PRO A 314 -35.63 -17.20 7.15
N GLY A 315 -34.83 -17.15 8.21
CA GLY A 315 -33.43 -17.58 8.22
C GLY A 315 -32.40 -16.46 8.02
N LEU A 316 -32.83 -15.23 7.70
CA LEU A 316 -31.94 -14.06 7.66
C LEU A 316 -31.98 -13.25 8.97
N PRO A 317 -30.87 -12.59 9.37
CA PRO A 317 -30.85 -11.72 10.52
C PRO A 317 -31.67 -10.44 10.22
N MET A 318 -32.90 -10.39 10.71
CA MET A 318 -33.88 -9.31 10.44
C MET A 318 -33.36 -7.92 10.83
N LEU A 319 -32.67 -7.80 11.97
CA LEU A 319 -32.26 -6.52 12.53
C LEU A 319 -31.27 -5.74 11.63
N PRO A 320 -30.15 -6.32 11.13
CA PRO A 320 -29.29 -5.67 10.14
C PRO A 320 -30.03 -5.17 8.90
N PHE A 321 -30.91 -5.99 8.33
CA PHE A 321 -31.62 -5.63 7.09
C PHE A 321 -32.65 -4.52 7.32
N LEU A 322 -33.34 -4.51 8.47
CA LEU A 322 -34.22 -3.39 8.84
C LEU A 322 -33.45 -2.08 9.07
N LEU A 323 -32.27 -2.15 9.71
CA LEU A 323 -31.43 -0.96 9.89
C LEU A 323 -30.96 -0.39 8.55
N LEU A 324 -30.52 -1.26 7.63
CA LEU A 324 -30.14 -0.85 6.27
C LEU A 324 -31.33 -0.32 5.47
N ALA A 325 -32.51 -0.94 5.61
CA ALA A 325 -33.74 -0.47 4.98
C ALA A 325 -34.13 0.92 5.49
N GLY A 326 -34.06 1.14 6.80
CA GLY A 326 -34.31 2.44 7.43
C GLY A 326 -33.30 3.51 7.00
N ALA A 327 -32.01 3.18 7.01
CA ALA A 327 -30.95 4.11 6.59
C ALA A 327 -31.06 4.50 5.12
N ALA A 328 -31.28 3.53 4.22
CA ALA A 328 -31.48 3.81 2.80
C ALA A 328 -32.79 4.58 2.54
N GLY A 329 -33.86 4.27 3.27
CA GLY A 329 -35.13 4.98 3.18
C GLY A 329 -35.01 6.43 3.67
N ALA A 330 -34.29 6.66 4.77
CA ALA A 330 -34.01 8.00 5.28
C ALA A 330 -33.10 8.81 4.35
N GLY A 331 -32.13 8.17 3.68
CA GLY A 331 -31.31 8.83 2.67
C GLY A 331 -32.03 9.13 1.36
N ALA A 332 -33.17 8.48 1.11
CA ALA A 332 -34.00 8.71 -0.08
C ALA A 332 -34.98 9.88 0.07
N TRP A 333 -35.26 10.30 1.30
CA TRP A 333 -36.20 11.36 1.66
C TRP A 333 -35.48 12.69 1.86
#